data_AF-A0A933J876-F1
#
_entry.id   AF-A0A933J876-F1
#
_cell.length_a   1.000
_cell.length_b   1.000
_cell.length_c   1.000
_cell.angle_alpha   90.00
_cell.angle_beta   90.00
_cell.angle_gamma   90.00
#
_symmetry.space_group_name_H-M   'P 1'
#
loop_
_entity.id
_entity.type
_entity.pdbx_description
1 polymer ?
#
loop_
_entity_poly.entity_id
_entity_poly.type
_entity_poly.pdbx_seq_one_letter_code
_entity_poly.pdbx_strand_id
1 'polypeptide(L)'
;MNDLYRGKHRLLTNLFLPSVKLSKKIRVGSKLKRIYNEAKTPLDRLLESGMGDRVKLEAYRKLRESLNPFELSRIVDRKLEVIWALASRTKVKPAPRVYQHS
;
A
#
# COMPACT_ATOMS: atom_id res chain seq x y z
N MET A 1 -7.82 3.03 -16.72
CA MET A 1 -6.76 3.46 -15.76
C MET A 1 -7.29 3.76 -14.35
N ASN A 2 -8.34 4.56 -14.19
CA ASN A 2 -8.85 4.98 -12.87
C ASN A 2 -9.44 3.88 -11.98
N ASP A 3 -9.89 2.77 -12.56
CA ASP A 3 -10.58 1.69 -11.83
C ASP A 3 -9.67 0.93 -10.83
N LEU A 4 -8.38 0.77 -11.14
CA LEU A 4 -7.43 0.17 -10.20
C LEU A 4 -7.32 1.03 -8.93
N TYR A 5 -7.15 2.34 -9.08
CA TYR A 5 -6.92 3.28 -7.98
C TYR A 5 -8.17 3.64 -7.18
N ARG A 6 -9.38 3.59 -7.78
CA ARG A 6 -10.65 3.86 -7.07
C ARG A 6 -11.16 2.69 -6.25
N GLY A 7 -10.72 1.46 -6.54
CA GLY A 7 -11.29 0.25 -5.98
C GLY A 7 -10.40 -0.45 -4.95
N LYS A 8 -10.20 -1.76 -5.16
CA LYS A 8 -9.59 -2.69 -4.20
C LYS A 8 -8.12 -2.39 -3.87
N HIS A 9 -7.37 -1.79 -4.79
CA HIS A 9 -5.98 -1.38 -4.54
C HIS A 9 -5.88 -0.31 -3.44
N ARG A 10 -6.83 0.62 -3.38
CA ARG A 10 -6.88 1.64 -2.31
C ARG A 10 -7.11 1.01 -0.95
N LEU A 11 -8.00 0.01 -0.87
CA LEU A 11 -8.27 -0.70 0.37
C LEU A 11 -7.05 -1.51 0.81
N LEU A 12 -6.41 -2.24 -0.11
CA LEU A 12 -5.20 -3.00 0.17
C LEU A 12 -4.09 -2.11 0.72
N THR A 13 -3.76 -1.03 0.00
CA THR A 13 -2.64 -0.14 0.36
C THR A 13 -2.88 0.67 1.62
N ASN A 14 -4.10 1.13 1.89
CA ASN A 14 -4.37 1.98 3.05
C ASN A 14 -4.70 1.21 4.32
N LEU A 15 -5.31 0.03 4.22
CA LEU A 15 -5.79 -0.73 5.38
C LEU A 15 -4.82 -1.85 5.80
N PHE A 16 -4.00 -2.38 4.88
CA PHE A 16 -3.24 -3.60 5.14
C PHE A 16 -1.74 -3.50 4.88
N LEU A 17 -1.30 -2.68 3.93
CA LEU A 17 0.13 -2.61 3.59
C LEU A 17 0.86 -1.57 4.46
N PRO A 18 1.82 -2.00 5.30
CA PRO A 18 2.63 -1.08 6.08
C PRO A 18 3.61 -0.35 5.16
N SER A 19 3.79 0.96 5.40
CA SER A 19 4.76 1.78 4.68
C SER A 19 5.67 2.51 5.66
N VAL A 20 6.97 2.56 5.37
CA VAL A 20 7.90 3.45 6.08
C VAL A 20 7.75 4.88 5.58
N LYS A 21 7.79 5.84 6.50
CA LYS A 21 7.80 7.28 6.16
C LYS A 21 9.12 7.88 6.60
N LEU A 22 9.65 8.78 5.78
CA LEU A 22 10.84 9.53 6.11
C LEU A 22 10.52 10.49 7.25
N SER A 23 11.23 10.34 8.35
CA SER A 23 11.07 11.13 9.57
C SER A 23 11.92 12.40 9.50
N LYS A 24 13.21 12.23 9.20
CA LYS A 24 14.17 13.33 9.21
C LYS A 24 15.27 13.12 8.18
N LYS A 25 15.78 14.24 7.66
CA LYS A 25 17.04 14.29 6.91
C LYS A 25 18.04 15.07 7.73
N ILE A 26 19.24 14.53 7.92
CA ILE A 26 20.33 15.18 8.67
C ILE A 26 21.56 15.23 7.76
N ARG A 27 22.17 16.41 7.65
CA ARG A 27 23.46 16.59 6.97
C ARG A 27 24.59 16.34 7.98
N VAL A 28 25.52 15.46 7.64
CA VAL A 28 26.73 15.20 8.44
C VAL A 28 27.93 15.40 7.52
N GLY A 29 28.58 16.56 7.62
CA GLY A 29 29.60 17.01 6.68
C GLY A 29 29.07 17.02 5.24
N SER A 30 29.77 16.31 4.35
CA SER A 30 29.38 16.17 2.94
C SER A 30 28.31 15.08 2.67
N LYS A 31 27.84 14.32 3.67
CA LYS A 31 26.85 13.23 3.51
C LYS A 31 25.44 13.61 4.00
N LEU A 32 24.42 12.95 3.45
CA LEU A 32 23.01 13.10 3.86
C LEU A 32 22.52 11.77 4.47
N LYS A 33 22.12 11.80 5.74
CA LYS A 33 21.51 10.65 6.44
C LYS A 33 19.99 10.81 6.48
N ARG A 34 19.27 9.74 6.10
CA ARG A 34 17.81 9.66 6.16
C ARG A 34 17.40 8.78 7.34
N ILE A 35 16.53 9.28 8.20
CA ILE A 35 15.97 8.56 9.34
C ILE A 35 14.51 8.26 9.01
N TYR A 36 14.12 6.99 9.09
CA TYR A 36 12.76 6.53 8.80
C TYR A 36 12.04 6.16 10.09
N ASN A 37 10.73 6.36 10.10
CA ASN A 37 9.86 5.83 11.15
C ASN A 37 9.59 4.34 10.93
N GLU A 38 9.06 3.71 11.97
CA GLU A 38 8.54 2.35 11.90
C GLU A 38 7.50 2.19 10.78
N ALA A 39 7.46 0.99 10.21
CA ALA A 39 6.52 0.65 9.17
C ALA A 39 5.11 0.54 9.77
N LYS A 40 4.18 1.38 9.29
CA LYS A 40 2.77 1.38 9.72
C LYS A 40 1.85 1.54 8.52
N THR A 41 0.66 0.95 8.59
CA THR A 41 -0.35 1.19 7.55
C THR A 41 -0.78 2.66 7.58
N PRO A 42 -1.23 3.24 6.45
CA PRO A 42 -1.80 4.58 6.44
C PRO A 42 -2.95 4.76 7.43
N LEU A 43 -3.84 3.77 7.58
CA LEU A 43 -4.91 3.81 8.58
C LEU A 43 -4.35 3.88 10.00
N ASP A 44 -3.42 3.01 10.37
CA ASP A 44 -2.85 2.98 11.72
C ASP A 44 -2.14 4.30 12.05
N ARG A 45 -1.39 4.86 11.10
CA ARG A 45 -0.74 6.16 11.27
C ARG A 45 -1.73 7.30 11.50
N LEU A 46 -2.87 7.29 10.78
CA LEU A 46 -3.90 8.31 10.91
C LEU A 46 -4.65 8.20 12.25
N LEU A 47 -4.88 6.97 12.70
CA LEU A 47 -5.45 6.70 14.03
C LEU A 47 -4.51 7.20 15.14
N GLU A 48 -3.21 6.93 15.04
CA GLU A 48 -2.21 7.36 16.01
C GLU A 48 -1.98 8.87 16.01
N SER A 49 -2.07 9.53 14.85
CA SER A 49 -1.89 10.99 14.78
C SER A 49 -3.05 11.77 15.40
N GLY A 50 -4.18 11.11 15.68
CA GLY A 50 -5.41 11.76 16.14
C GLY A 50 -6.02 12.72 15.12
N MET A 51 -5.51 12.71 13.88
CA MET A 51 -6.00 13.58 12.81
C MET A 51 -7.09 12.87 12.02
N GLY A 52 -8.06 13.64 11.55
CA GLY A 52 -9.13 13.15 10.67
C GLY A 52 -10.47 12.96 11.37
N ASP A 53 -11.44 12.58 10.57
CA ASP A 53 -12.83 12.42 10.99
C ASP A 53 -13.02 11.08 11.70
N ARG A 54 -13.35 11.14 13.00
CA ARG A 54 -13.53 9.96 13.86
C ARG A 54 -14.57 8.98 13.31
N VAL A 55 -15.67 9.49 12.74
CA VAL A 55 -16.74 8.64 12.21
C VAL A 55 -16.23 7.85 11.01
N LYS A 56 -15.47 8.50 10.12
CA LYS A 56 -14.87 7.83 8.95
C LYS A 56 -13.79 6.82 9.37
N LEU A 57 -12.98 7.16 10.37
CA LEU A 57 -11.92 6.27 10.87
C LEU A 57 -12.51 4.98 11.45
N GLU A 58 -13.57 5.07 12.24
CA GLU A 58 -14.28 3.89 12.76
C GLU A 58 -14.91 3.06 11.64
N ALA A 59 -15.48 3.71 10.62
CA ALA A 59 -15.97 2.99 9.44
C ALA A 59 -14.85 2.23 8.72
N TYR A 60 -13.65 2.80 8.61
CA TYR A 60 -12.49 2.13 8.02
C TYR A 60 -11.95 1.00 8.89
N ARG A 61 -12.01 1.10 10.23
CA ARG A 61 -11.67 -0.01 11.14
C ARG A 61 -12.59 -1.20 10.91
N LYS A 62 -13.91 -0.98 10.95
CA LYS A 62 -14.91 -2.02 10.68
C LYS A 62 -14.75 -2.64 9.30
N LEU A 63 -14.46 -1.81 8.29
CA LEU A 63 -14.21 -2.29 6.94
C LEU A 63 -12.95 -3.16 6.85
N ARG A 64 -11.88 -2.82 7.58
CA ARG A 64 -10.66 -3.65 7.65
C ARG A 64 -10.96 -5.01 8.26
N GLU A 65 -11.77 -5.07 9.31
CA GLU A 65 -12.17 -6.32 9.98
C GLU A 65 -13.01 -7.22 9.07
N SER A 66 -13.84 -6.65 8.20
CA SER A 66 -14.70 -7.41 7.29
C SER A 66 -13.99 -7.89 6.01
N LEU A 67 -12.72 -7.55 5.78
CA LEU A 67 -12.02 -7.78 4.52
C LEU A 67 -10.89 -8.80 4.67
N ASN A 68 -10.77 -9.70 3.70
CA ASN A 68 -9.63 -10.62 3.60
C ASN A 68 -8.48 -9.98 2.77
N PRO A 69 -7.30 -9.72 3.37
CA PRO A 69 -6.19 -9.09 2.67
C PRO A 69 -5.64 -9.93 1.51
N PHE A 70 -5.68 -11.26 1.60
CA PHE A 70 -5.18 -12.15 0.54
C PHE A 70 -6.10 -12.13 -0.68
N GLU A 71 -7.41 -12.08 -0.47
CA GLU A 71 -8.37 -11.93 -1.56
C GLU A 71 -8.24 -10.57 -2.26
N LEU A 72 -8.04 -9.51 -1.47
CA LEU A 72 -7.77 -8.18 -2.01
C LEU A 72 -6.51 -8.18 -2.88
N SER A 73 -5.43 -8.81 -2.42
CA SER A 73 -4.19 -8.95 -3.20
C SER A 73 -4.47 -9.65 -4.52
N ARG A 74 -5.11 -10.83 -4.50
CA ARG A 74 -5.43 -11.59 -5.73
C ARG A 74 -6.26 -10.79 -6.73
N ILE A 75 -7.22 -9.97 -6.25
CA ILE A 75 -8.01 -9.11 -7.14
C ILE A 75 -7.13 -8.03 -7.78
N VAL A 76 -6.25 -7.40 -6.99
CA VAL A 76 -5.31 -6.39 -7.49
C VAL A 76 -4.35 -7.01 -8.51
N ASP A 77 -3.78 -8.17 -8.20
CA ASP A 77 -2.83 -8.88 -9.06
C ASP A 77 -3.46 -9.23 -10.41
N ARG A 78 -4.68 -9.78 -10.42
CA ARG A 78 -5.42 -10.06 -11.67
C ARG A 78 -5.67 -8.79 -12.50
N LYS A 79 -6.00 -7.67 -11.86
CA LYS A 79 -6.18 -6.39 -12.56
C LYS A 79 -4.87 -5.89 -13.16
N LEU A 80 -3.76 -6.05 -12.43
CA LEU A 80 -2.44 -5.71 -12.93
C LEU A 80 -2.07 -6.60 -14.11
N GLU A 81 -2.30 -7.91 -14.06
CA GLU A 81 -2.04 -8.85 -15.18
C GLU A 81 -2.76 -8.40 -16.46
N VAL A 82 -4.02 -7.98 -16.39
CA VAL A 82 -4.76 -7.45 -17.54
C VAL A 82 -4.13 -6.16 -18.07
N ILE A 83 -3.77 -5.22 -17.20
CA ILE A 83 -3.12 -3.97 -17.60
C ILE A 83 -1.76 -4.25 -18.25
N TRP A 84 -0.98 -5.15 -17.66
CA TRP A 84 0.31 -5.57 -18.20
C TRP A 84 0.15 -6.25 -19.55
N ALA A 85 -0.84 -7.11 -19.74
CA ALA A 85 -1.11 -7.75 -21.03
C ALA A 85 -1.48 -6.73 -22.13
N LEU A 86 -2.25 -5.70 -21.78
CA LEU A 86 -2.57 -4.60 -22.70
C LEU A 86 -1.32 -3.77 -23.05
N ALA A 87 -0.45 -3.52 -22.07
CA ALA A 87 0.80 -2.81 -22.26
C ALA A 87 1.85 -3.68 -23.00
N SER A 88 1.85 -4.99 -22.77
CA SER A 88 2.86 -5.94 -23.27
C SER A 88 2.67 -6.34 -24.73
N ARG A 89 1.67 -5.78 -25.43
CA ARG A 89 1.75 -5.64 -26.91
C ARG A 89 3.03 -4.92 -27.34
N THR A 90 3.73 -4.26 -26.42
CA THR A 90 5.17 -3.96 -26.49
C THR A 90 5.90 -4.75 -25.39
N LYS A 91 6.76 -5.72 -25.76
CA LYS A 91 7.40 -6.73 -24.88
C LYS A 91 7.78 -6.23 -23.46
N VAL A 92 7.18 -6.79 -22.40
CA VAL A 92 7.64 -6.60 -21.01
C VAL A 92 7.79 -7.95 -20.29
N LYS A 93 8.90 -8.12 -19.56
CA LYS A 93 9.21 -9.30 -18.74
C LYS A 93 8.29 -9.34 -17.49
N PRO A 94 7.77 -10.52 -17.09
CA PRO A 94 6.93 -10.62 -15.90
C PRO A 94 7.72 -10.24 -14.63
N ALA A 95 7.06 -9.54 -13.70
CA ALA A 95 7.63 -9.22 -12.40
C ALA A 95 7.86 -10.52 -11.59
N PRO A 96 8.97 -10.63 -10.83
CA PRO A 96 9.25 -11.82 -10.05
C PRO A 96 8.19 -12.01 -8.97
N ARG A 97 7.52 -13.16 -8.97
CA ARG A 97 6.63 -13.60 -7.87
C ARG A 97 7.51 -13.95 -6.67
N VAL A 98 7.61 -13.05 -5.70
CA VAL A 98 8.30 -13.32 -4.43
C VAL A 98 7.27 -13.48 -3.33
N TYR A 99 6.68 -14.67 -3.17
CA TYR A 99 6.18 -15.18 -1.88
C TYR A 99 6.05 -16.70 -1.97
N GLN A 100 7.14 -17.41 -1.69
CA GLN A 100 7.12 -18.78 -1.17
C GLN A 100 7.55 -18.69 0.29
N HIS A 101 6.67 -19.04 1.22
CA HIS A 101 7.09 -19.50 2.54
C HIS A 101 6.36 -20.82 2.79
N SER A 102 7.19 -21.81 3.11
CA SER A 102 6.89 -23.21 3.44
C SER A 102 6.08 -23.37 4.72
#